data_AF-A0A7S2M3S7-F1
#
_entry.id   AF-A0A7S2M3S7-F1
#
_cell.length_a   1.000
_cell.length_b   1.000
_cell.length_c   1.000
_cell.angle_alpha   90.00
_cell.angle_beta   90.00
_cell.angle_gamma   90.00
#
_symmetry.space_group_name_H-M   'P 1'
#
loop_
_entity.id
_entity.type
_entity.pdbx_description
1 polymer ?
#
loop_
_entity_poly.entity_id
_entity_poly.type
_entity_poly.pdbx_seq_one_letter_code
_entity_poly.pdbx_strand_id
1 'polypeptide(L)'
;CPIADGGSIPSYVQGTLIRNGGGIWTAPNNNDEFSHIFDGFAKIHSYKIHNSQVECQSRFLQGAWYKAFLEKDKQSFPTGIGTGPVLDSTNKEPKLGMIRTLQALINSATIFDNTPVNIWDYQPHMKESGSSNKRKTIAALTDAPPRTTIDFNTMDTISSSTINPLASGAKGYELMETAHPMYSQAKMAAVGGEGVDTYNVAVELGLQGPSV
;
A
#
# COMPACT_ATOMS: atom_id res chain seq x y z
N CYS A 1 -16.31 -13.08 11.58
CA CYS A 1 -17.18 -11.95 11.23
C CYS A 1 -18.59 -12.47 11.09
N PRO A 2 -19.48 -12.20 12.06
CA PRO A 2 -20.86 -12.66 11.94
C PRO A 2 -21.55 -11.93 10.78
N ILE A 3 -22.37 -12.67 10.04
CA ILE A 3 -23.33 -12.09 9.11
C ILE A 3 -24.46 -11.54 9.98
N ALA A 4 -24.89 -10.30 9.72
CA ALA A 4 -25.97 -9.67 10.48
C ALA A 4 -27.26 -10.51 10.39
N ASP A 5 -28.09 -10.43 11.44
CA ASP A 5 -29.32 -11.21 11.54
C ASP A 5 -30.23 -10.98 10.33
N GLY A 6 -30.64 -12.09 9.69
CA GLY A 6 -31.46 -12.08 8.47
C GLY A 6 -30.69 -11.93 7.15
N GLY A 7 -29.36 -11.70 7.20
CA GLY A 7 -28.50 -11.68 6.02
C GLY A 7 -28.10 -13.10 5.57
N SER A 8 -27.98 -13.30 4.26
CA SER A 8 -27.39 -14.52 3.69
C SER A 8 -26.40 -14.17 2.58
N ILE A 9 -25.28 -14.89 2.51
CA ILE A 9 -24.31 -14.76 1.43
C ILE A 9 -24.73 -15.70 0.30
N PRO A 10 -24.94 -15.20 -0.93
CA PRO A 10 -25.28 -16.05 -2.06
C PRO A 10 -24.20 -17.12 -2.29
N SER A 11 -24.61 -18.35 -2.59
CA SER A 11 -23.69 -19.49 -2.71
C SER A 11 -22.64 -19.33 -3.82
N TYR A 12 -22.90 -18.49 -4.81
CA TYR A 12 -21.97 -18.16 -5.90
C TYR A 12 -20.89 -17.17 -5.49
N VAL A 13 -21.02 -16.47 -4.36
CA VAL A 13 -19.98 -15.57 -3.84
C VAL A 13 -18.96 -16.40 -3.09
N GLN A 14 -17.84 -16.66 -3.75
CA GLN A 14 -16.72 -17.45 -3.23
C GLN A 14 -15.42 -16.73 -3.58
N GLY A 15 -14.51 -16.60 -2.62
CA GLY A 15 -13.21 -15.95 -2.83
C GLY A 15 -12.85 -14.98 -1.71
N THR A 16 -11.84 -14.14 -1.95
CA THR A 16 -11.28 -13.25 -0.93
C THR A 16 -11.37 -11.79 -1.37
N LEU A 17 -12.09 -10.97 -0.60
CA LEU A 17 -12.07 -9.51 -0.75
C LEU A 17 -10.96 -8.93 0.11
N ILE A 18 -10.06 -8.16 -0.50
CA ILE A 18 -8.97 -7.48 0.21
C ILE A 18 -9.15 -5.98 0.04
N ARG A 19 -9.13 -5.26 1.16
CA ARG A 19 -9.23 -3.80 1.24
C ARG A 19 -7.98 -3.26 1.93
N ASN A 20 -7.58 -2.06 1.54
CA ASN A 20 -6.46 -1.33 2.14
C ASN A 20 -6.92 0.08 2.51
N GLY A 21 -6.24 0.66 3.48
CA GLY A 21 -6.55 1.99 4.03
C GLY A 21 -5.54 2.38 5.10
N GLY A 22 -5.59 3.62 5.56
CA GLY A 22 -4.92 4.01 6.79
C GLY A 22 -5.57 3.34 8.01
N GLY A 23 -4.83 3.18 9.10
CA GLY A 23 -5.34 2.60 10.36
C GLY A 23 -4.91 3.29 11.64
N ILE A 24 -3.94 4.21 11.60
CA ILE A 24 -3.46 5.00 12.74
C ILE A 24 -3.19 6.42 12.24
N TRP A 25 -3.87 7.41 12.83
CA TRP A 25 -3.70 8.84 12.52
C TRP A 25 -3.22 9.68 13.69
N THR A 26 -3.20 9.11 14.90
CA THR A 26 -2.75 9.79 16.12
C THR A 26 -1.74 8.90 16.83
N ALA A 27 -0.62 9.48 17.24
CA ALA A 27 0.34 8.80 18.10
C ALA A 27 -0.27 8.69 19.51
N PRO A 28 -0.42 7.50 20.10
CA PRO A 28 -1.11 7.35 21.38
C PRO A 28 -0.34 7.96 22.56
N ASN A 29 0.99 8.09 22.44
CA ASN A 29 1.87 8.46 23.55
C ASN A 29 2.44 9.88 23.43
N ASN A 30 1.93 10.69 22.50
CA ASN A 30 2.34 12.06 22.26
C ASN A 30 1.23 12.79 21.51
N ASN A 31 1.28 14.11 21.49
CA ASN A 31 0.35 14.94 20.76
C ASN A 31 0.71 15.01 19.27
N ASP A 32 1.02 13.89 18.59
CA ASP A 32 1.25 13.88 17.14
C ASP A 32 0.00 13.39 16.41
N GLU A 33 -0.43 14.10 15.37
CA GLU A 33 -1.59 13.76 14.56
C GLU A 33 -1.33 14.02 13.07
N PHE A 34 -1.73 13.10 12.21
CA PHE A 34 -1.77 13.35 10.78
C PHE A 34 -2.97 14.25 10.44
N SER A 35 -2.73 15.34 9.71
CA SER A 35 -3.80 16.23 9.25
C SER A 35 -4.59 15.69 8.06
N HIS A 36 -4.06 14.69 7.34
CA HIS A 36 -4.67 14.17 6.12
C HIS A 36 -5.01 12.69 6.24
N ILE A 37 -6.15 12.30 5.66
CA ILE A 37 -6.67 10.93 5.72
C ILE A 37 -5.74 9.89 5.08
N PHE A 38 -4.93 10.30 4.09
CA PHE A 38 -4.02 9.40 3.36
C PHE A 38 -2.69 9.16 4.06
N ASP A 39 -2.40 9.85 5.17
CA ASP A 39 -1.10 9.70 5.85
C ASP A 39 -1.11 8.59 6.91
N GLY A 40 -2.29 8.03 7.22
CA GLY A 40 -2.41 6.95 8.19
C GLY A 40 -1.63 5.70 7.78
N PHE A 41 -1.04 5.00 8.75
CA PHE A 41 -0.28 3.77 8.48
C PHE A 41 -1.16 2.71 7.80
N ALA A 42 -0.65 2.14 6.71
CA ALA A 42 -1.37 1.19 5.89
C ALA A 42 -1.77 -0.05 6.68
N LYS A 43 -3.06 -0.39 6.58
CA LYS A 43 -3.68 -1.54 7.20
C LYS A 43 -4.57 -2.23 6.19
N ILE A 44 -4.31 -3.52 5.99
CA ILE A 44 -5.09 -4.37 5.10
C ILE A 44 -6.13 -5.16 5.88
N HIS A 45 -7.26 -5.38 5.23
CA HIS A 45 -8.39 -6.16 5.71
C HIS A 45 -8.75 -7.19 4.65
N SER A 46 -8.82 -8.46 5.03
CA SER A 46 -9.22 -9.55 4.15
C SER A 46 -10.48 -10.22 4.69
N TYR A 47 -11.42 -10.46 3.77
CA TYR A 47 -12.69 -11.15 4.00
C TYR A 47 -12.73 -12.36 3.06
N LYS A 48 -12.38 -13.52 3.58
CA LYS A 48 -12.41 -14.77 2.83
C LYS A 48 -13.77 -15.42 3.01
N ILE A 49 -14.47 -15.58 1.89
CA ILE A 49 -15.83 -16.09 1.81
C ILE A 49 -15.77 -17.50 1.26
N HIS A 50 -16.22 -18.46 2.06
CA HIS A 50 -16.36 -19.85 1.65
C HIS A 50 -17.57 -20.50 2.32
N ASN A 51 -18.39 -21.23 1.56
CA ASN A 51 -19.58 -21.93 2.08
C ASN A 51 -20.50 -21.04 2.95
N SER A 52 -20.76 -19.81 2.48
CA SER A 52 -21.55 -18.81 3.21
C SER A 52 -20.99 -18.40 4.58
N GLN A 53 -19.71 -18.69 4.85
CA GLN A 53 -18.97 -18.26 6.03
C GLN A 53 -17.93 -17.21 5.66
N VAL A 54 -17.59 -16.33 6.60
CA VAL A 54 -16.61 -15.26 6.41
C VAL A 54 -15.51 -15.33 7.46
N GLU A 55 -14.30 -15.62 6.99
CA GLU A 55 -13.07 -15.48 7.76
C GLU A 55 -12.52 -14.07 7.57
N CYS A 56 -12.25 -13.38 8.67
CA CYS A 56 -11.75 -12.01 8.65
C CYS A 56 -10.35 -11.95 9.25
N GLN A 57 -9.47 -11.23 8.58
CA GLN A 57 -8.13 -10.94 9.07
C GLN A 57 -7.76 -9.49 8.77
N SER A 58 -6.92 -8.91 9.62
CA SER A 58 -6.34 -7.59 9.36
C SER A 58 -4.90 -7.51 9.86
N ARG A 59 -4.07 -6.76 9.12
CA ARG A 59 -2.64 -6.59 9.40
C ARG A 59 -2.24 -5.16 9.06
N PHE A 60 -1.39 -4.57 9.91
CA PHE A 60 -0.62 -3.40 9.48
C PHE A 60 0.51 -3.87 8.57
N LEU A 61 0.80 -3.08 7.53
CA LEU A 61 1.92 -3.36 6.64
C LEU A 61 3.23 -3.07 7.36
N GLN A 62 4.12 -4.05 7.39
CA GLN A 62 5.36 -4.04 8.18
C GLN A 62 6.54 -3.42 7.42
N GLY A 63 6.31 -2.25 6.83
CA GLY A 63 7.33 -1.45 6.16
C GLY A 63 8.30 -0.76 7.12
N ALA A 64 9.39 -0.22 6.58
CA ALA A 64 10.39 0.57 7.30
C ALA A 64 9.76 1.78 8.01
N TRP A 65 8.80 2.46 7.37
CA TRP A 65 8.12 3.60 7.97
C TRP A 65 7.35 3.20 9.24
N TYR A 66 6.56 2.13 9.14
CA TYR A 66 5.77 1.62 10.28
C TYR A 66 6.66 1.04 11.38
N LYS A 67 7.73 0.33 11.02
CA LYS A 67 8.72 -0.17 11.99
C LYS A 67 9.41 0.96 12.75
N ALA A 68 9.82 2.02 12.06
CA ALA A 68 10.41 3.19 12.72
C ALA A 68 9.45 3.88 13.71
N PHE A 69 8.14 3.83 13.44
CA PHE A 69 7.12 4.28 14.40
C PHE A 69 7.02 3.37 15.63
N LEU A 70 7.10 2.05 15.42
CA LEU A 70 7.08 1.08 16.51
C LEU A 70 8.36 1.15 17.37
N GLU A 71 9.53 1.32 16.76
CA GLU A 71 10.83 1.46 17.43
C GLU A 71 10.88 2.69 18.35
N LYS A 72 10.08 3.71 18.08
CA LYS A 72 9.91 4.90 18.93
C LYS A 72 8.77 4.74 19.95
N ASP A 73 8.39 3.51 20.28
CA ASP A 73 7.27 3.20 21.19
C ASP A 73 5.97 3.93 20.84
N LYS A 74 5.73 4.16 19.54
CA LYS A 74 4.55 4.87 19.03
C LYS A 74 4.42 6.31 19.58
N GLN A 75 5.52 6.90 20.04
CA GLN A 75 5.54 8.26 20.60
C GLN A 75 5.61 9.34 19.53
N SER A 76 6.11 9.07 18.32
CA SER A 76 6.12 10.10 17.27
C SER A 76 6.11 9.46 15.90
N PHE A 77 5.45 10.12 14.96
CA PHE A 77 5.51 9.67 13.58
C PHE A 77 6.92 9.89 13.02
N PRO A 78 7.44 8.98 12.18
CA PRO A 78 8.64 9.26 11.42
C PRO A 78 8.44 10.55 10.63
N THR A 79 9.48 11.38 10.58
CA THR A 79 9.42 12.65 9.86
C THR A 79 9.45 12.37 8.36
N GLY A 80 8.41 12.74 7.62
CA GLY A 80 8.32 12.48 6.18
C GLY A 80 7.55 13.51 5.39
N ILE A 81 7.61 13.35 4.08
CA ILE A 81 6.67 13.96 3.16
C ILE A 81 5.39 13.13 3.22
N GLY A 82 4.31 13.76 3.68
CA GLY A 82 2.96 13.24 3.61
C GLY A 82 2.10 14.15 2.75
N THR A 83 0.82 13.83 2.66
CA THR A 83 -0.18 14.66 1.98
C THR A 83 -0.45 15.93 2.77
N GLY A 84 -0.43 15.84 4.11
CA GLY A 84 -0.56 16.99 5.01
C GLY A 84 0.58 17.08 6.02
N PRO A 85 0.70 18.22 6.74
CA PRO A 85 1.61 18.32 7.87
C PRO A 85 1.21 17.39 9.01
N VAL A 86 2.19 16.96 9.80
CA VAL A 86 1.92 16.43 11.15
C VAL A 86 1.59 17.61 12.04
N LEU A 87 0.49 17.51 12.79
CA LEU A 87 0.01 18.52 13.72
C LEU A 87 0.39 18.14 15.16
N ASP A 88 0.45 19.14 16.02
CA ASP A 88 0.26 18.91 17.44
C ASP A 88 -1.23 18.67 17.73
N SER A 89 -1.59 17.53 18.31
CA SER A 89 -3.00 17.15 18.51
C SER A 89 -3.72 18.03 19.55
N THR A 90 -2.99 18.77 20.39
CA THR A 90 -3.57 19.65 21.43
C THR A 90 -3.98 21.00 20.86
N ASN A 91 -3.09 21.67 20.13
CA ASN A 91 -3.36 23.01 19.60
C ASN A 91 -3.65 23.04 18.08
N LYS A 92 -3.53 21.89 17.40
CA LYS A 92 -3.74 21.71 15.95
C LYS A 92 -2.77 22.49 15.06
N GLU A 93 -1.68 22.99 15.63
CA GLU A 93 -0.65 23.70 14.88
C GLU A 93 0.25 22.73 14.12
N PRO A 94 0.66 23.05 12.88
CA PRO A 94 1.56 22.22 12.10
C PRO A 94 2.98 22.21 12.70
N LYS A 95 3.57 21.02 12.82
CA LYS A 95 4.96 20.85 13.24
C LYS A 95 5.89 21.16 12.06
N LEU A 96 6.37 22.39 12.01
CA LEU A 96 7.25 22.92 10.95
C LEU A 96 8.69 23.14 11.45
N GLY A 97 9.63 23.29 10.51
CA GLY A 97 11.01 23.69 10.81
C GLY A 97 12.03 23.19 9.79
N MET A 98 13.08 23.96 9.53
CA MET A 98 14.09 23.67 8.49
C MET A 98 14.74 22.28 8.64
N ILE A 99 15.12 21.92 9.87
CA ILE A 99 15.72 20.62 10.17
C ILE A 99 14.72 19.49 9.90
N ARG A 100 13.45 19.69 10.29
CA ARG A 100 12.38 18.73 10.05
C ARG A 100 12.13 18.56 8.55
N THR A 101 12.12 19.64 7.78
CA THR A 101 11.96 19.60 6.32
C THR A 101 13.11 18.84 5.65
N LEU A 102 14.35 19.10 6.05
CA LEU A 102 15.51 18.37 5.54
C LEU A 102 15.41 16.87 5.88
N GLN A 103 15.05 16.53 7.12
CA GLN A 103 14.85 15.15 7.54
C GLN A 103 13.71 14.48 6.77
N ALA A 104 12.63 15.21 6.48
CA ALA A 104 11.50 14.69 5.71
C ALA A 104 11.92 14.34 4.28
N LEU A 105 12.73 15.17 3.63
CA LEU A 105 13.30 14.89 2.31
C LEU A 105 14.17 13.63 2.32
N ILE A 106 15.07 13.52 3.31
CA ILE A 106 15.94 12.34 3.47
C ILE A 106 15.11 11.08 3.70
N ASN A 107 14.20 11.11 4.66
CA ASN A 107 13.38 9.95 5.04
C ASN A 107 12.44 9.50 3.92
N SER A 108 11.99 10.42 3.07
CA SER A 108 11.15 10.09 1.91
C SER A 108 11.88 9.21 0.89
N ALA A 109 13.20 9.38 0.76
CA ALA A 109 14.01 8.53 -0.10
C ALA A 109 14.48 7.22 0.58
N THR A 110 14.63 7.23 1.91
CA THR A 110 15.33 6.15 2.62
C THR A 110 14.43 5.19 3.39
N ILE A 111 13.29 5.64 3.90
CA ILE A 111 12.44 4.81 4.78
C ILE A 111 10.94 4.93 4.47
N PHE A 112 10.49 5.89 3.66
CA PHE A 112 9.08 6.05 3.34
C PHE A 112 8.61 4.93 2.41
N ASP A 113 7.76 4.07 2.95
CA ASP A 113 7.17 2.95 2.23
C ASP A 113 5.70 2.70 2.59
N ASN A 114 5.00 3.74 3.06
CA ASN A 114 3.60 3.61 3.44
C ASN A 114 2.70 3.47 2.20
N THR A 115 2.01 2.34 2.06
CA THR A 115 1.16 2.04 0.92
C THR A 115 -0.31 1.83 1.31
N PRO A 116 -1.08 2.89 1.66
CA PRO A 116 -2.42 2.75 2.25
C PRO A 116 -3.58 2.80 1.25
N VAL A 117 -3.32 2.94 -0.06
CA VAL A 117 -4.37 3.33 -1.02
C VAL A 117 -5.07 2.12 -1.65
N ASN A 118 -4.32 1.24 -2.30
CA ASN A 118 -4.91 0.15 -3.09
C ASN A 118 -4.16 -1.18 -2.91
N ILE A 119 -4.76 -2.25 -3.45
CA ILE A 119 -4.19 -3.59 -3.57
C ILE A 119 -4.26 -4.00 -5.04
N TRP A 120 -3.19 -4.60 -5.56
CA TRP A 120 -3.11 -5.09 -6.92
C TRP A 120 -2.54 -6.51 -6.99
N ASP A 121 -3.09 -7.34 -7.87
CA ASP A 121 -2.63 -8.70 -8.13
C ASP A 121 -1.89 -8.75 -9.47
N TYR A 122 -0.56 -8.71 -9.45
CA TYR A 122 0.23 -8.83 -10.69
C TYR A 122 0.20 -10.25 -11.30
N GLN A 123 -0.45 -11.21 -10.65
CA GLN A 123 -0.52 -12.62 -11.04
C GLN A 123 -1.97 -13.13 -10.98
N PRO A 124 -2.93 -12.51 -11.68
CA PRO A 124 -4.36 -12.76 -11.48
C PRO A 124 -4.79 -14.19 -11.84
N HIS A 125 -4.06 -14.87 -12.74
CA HIS A 125 -4.33 -16.26 -13.11
C HIS A 125 -3.63 -17.29 -12.22
N MET A 126 -2.79 -16.85 -11.28
CA MET A 126 -2.19 -17.75 -10.29
C MET A 126 -3.26 -18.21 -9.30
N LYS A 127 -3.43 -19.53 -9.19
CA LYS A 127 -4.33 -20.14 -8.20
C LYS A 127 -3.79 -19.95 -6.79
N GLU A 128 -4.68 -19.76 -5.82
CA GLU A 128 -4.34 -19.63 -4.40
C GLU A 128 -3.65 -20.89 -3.84
N SER A 129 -4.06 -22.06 -4.34
CA SER A 129 -3.49 -23.37 -4.01
C SER A 129 -3.22 -24.11 -5.32
N GLY A 130 -1.99 -23.98 -5.83
CA GLY A 130 -1.51 -24.71 -7.01
C GLY A 130 -0.37 -25.65 -6.61
N SER A 131 -0.20 -26.75 -7.34
CA SER A 131 0.87 -27.76 -7.14
C SER A 131 2.31 -27.25 -7.28
N SER A 132 2.52 -25.95 -7.52
CA SER A 132 3.83 -25.30 -7.52
C SER A 132 4.16 -24.77 -6.12
N ASN A 133 5.39 -24.97 -5.64
CA ASN A 133 5.92 -24.38 -4.40
C ASN A 133 5.91 -22.82 -4.34
N LYS A 134 5.30 -22.13 -5.30
CA LYS A 134 5.21 -20.67 -5.35
C LYS A 134 3.98 -20.18 -4.58
N ARG A 135 4.18 -19.26 -3.64
CA ARG A 135 3.11 -18.58 -2.90
C ARG A 135 2.51 -17.45 -3.76
N LYS A 136 1.19 -17.31 -3.75
CA LYS A 136 0.51 -16.18 -4.38
C LYS A 136 0.78 -14.91 -3.58
N THR A 137 1.16 -13.84 -4.27
CA THR A 137 1.47 -12.55 -3.65
C THR A 137 0.66 -11.44 -4.31
N ILE A 138 0.31 -10.43 -3.52
CA ILE A 138 -0.32 -9.19 -3.97
C ILE A 138 0.53 -8.01 -3.54
N ALA A 139 0.28 -6.84 -4.14
CA ALA A 139 0.98 -5.61 -3.84
C ALA A 139 0.03 -4.58 -3.23
N ALA A 140 0.42 -3.93 -2.14
CA ALA A 140 -0.20 -2.69 -1.69
C ALA A 140 0.51 -1.50 -2.33
N LEU A 141 -0.29 -0.50 -2.72
CA LEU A 141 0.12 0.67 -3.51
C LEU A 141 -0.26 1.99 -2.83
N THR A 142 0.45 3.05 -3.20
CA THR A 142 0.13 4.46 -2.93
C THR A 142 0.36 5.28 -4.20
N ASP A 143 0.07 6.57 -4.19
CA ASP A 143 0.28 7.46 -5.35
C ASP A 143 1.75 7.95 -5.48
N ALA A 144 2.69 7.06 -5.14
CA ALA A 144 4.12 7.29 -5.12
C ALA A 144 4.85 5.95 -5.34
N PRO A 145 6.16 5.96 -5.68
CA PRO A 145 6.93 4.75 -6.03
C PRO A 145 6.96 3.59 -5.02
N PRO A 146 6.72 3.78 -3.71
CA PRO A 146 6.71 2.65 -2.78
C PRO A 146 5.70 1.55 -3.11
N ARG A 147 6.16 0.31 -2.94
CA ARG A 147 5.32 -0.88 -3.00
C ARG A 147 5.60 -1.81 -1.84
N THR A 148 4.54 -2.40 -1.30
CA THR A 148 4.61 -3.48 -0.31
C THR A 148 4.09 -4.79 -0.89
N THR A 149 4.92 -5.83 -0.92
CA THR A 149 4.52 -7.19 -1.32
C THR A 149 3.97 -7.95 -0.11
N ILE A 150 2.83 -8.60 -0.30
CA ILE A 150 2.07 -9.26 0.77
C ILE A 150 1.77 -10.70 0.33
N ASP A 151 1.87 -11.64 1.28
CA ASP A 151 1.39 -13.01 1.09
C ASP A 151 -0.14 -13.02 1.03
N PHE A 152 -0.70 -13.56 -0.05
CA PHE A 152 -2.15 -13.54 -0.27
C PHE A 152 -2.94 -14.36 0.76
N ASN A 153 -2.35 -15.37 1.39
CA ASN A 153 -3.08 -16.20 2.34
C ASN A 153 -2.93 -15.67 3.76
N THR A 154 -1.70 -15.38 4.18
CA THR A 154 -1.41 -15.01 5.57
C THR A 154 -1.56 -13.51 5.85
N MET A 155 -1.63 -12.68 4.80
CA MET A 155 -1.58 -11.22 4.86
C MET A 155 -0.28 -10.68 5.46
N ASP A 156 0.76 -11.49 5.56
CA ASP A 156 2.05 -11.04 6.05
C ASP A 156 2.75 -10.19 5.00
N THR A 157 3.42 -9.13 5.46
CA THR A 157 4.32 -8.35 4.62
C THR A 157 5.55 -9.18 4.31
N ILE A 158 5.78 -9.47 3.02
CA ILE A 158 6.95 -10.20 2.53
C ILE A 158 8.12 -9.23 2.35
N SER A 159 7.86 -8.09 1.72
CA SER A 159 8.83 -7.04 1.46
C SER A 159 8.15 -5.70 1.28
N SER A 160 8.89 -4.62 1.49
CA SER A 160 8.51 -3.27 1.09
C SER A 160 9.70 -2.60 0.43
N SER A 161 9.43 -1.56 -0.34
CA SER A 161 10.44 -0.79 -1.07
C SER A 161 10.08 0.68 -0.99
N THR A 162 11.09 1.55 -0.85
CA THR A 162 10.92 3.00 -0.83
C THR A 162 10.88 3.60 -2.23
N ILE A 163 11.57 2.94 -3.18
CA ILE A 163 11.59 3.30 -4.60
C ILE A 163 11.67 2.00 -5.40
N ASN A 164 10.74 1.80 -6.34
CA ASN A 164 10.81 0.69 -7.29
C ASN A 164 10.26 1.13 -8.65
N PRO A 165 11.12 1.51 -9.62
CA PRO A 165 10.63 2.04 -10.88
C PRO A 165 9.83 0.99 -11.63
N LEU A 166 8.57 1.29 -11.96
CA LEU A 166 7.71 0.36 -12.70
C LEU A 166 7.97 0.37 -14.20
N ALA A 167 8.43 1.50 -14.74
CA ALA A 167 8.60 1.68 -16.16
C ALA A 167 9.93 1.09 -16.64
N SER A 168 9.86 0.05 -17.47
CA SER A 168 10.98 -0.35 -18.31
C SER A 168 11.38 0.84 -19.18
N GLY A 169 12.61 1.33 -19.00
CA GLY A 169 13.16 2.46 -19.76
C GLY A 169 12.99 3.84 -19.11
N ALA A 170 12.60 3.94 -17.83
CA ALA A 170 12.71 5.18 -17.06
C ALA A 170 14.16 5.71 -17.09
N LYS A 171 14.35 7.01 -17.32
CA LYS A 171 15.68 7.66 -17.48
C LYS A 171 15.95 8.74 -16.43
N GLY A 172 15.20 8.74 -15.35
CA GLY A 172 15.12 9.81 -14.38
C GLY A 172 14.51 9.36 -13.05
N TYR A 173 14.08 10.32 -12.23
CA TYR A 173 13.51 10.03 -10.92
C TYR A 173 11.99 9.92 -11.01
N GLU A 174 11.44 8.75 -10.72
CA GLU A 174 9.99 8.55 -10.63
C GLU A 174 9.46 9.28 -9.39
N LEU A 175 8.68 10.33 -9.62
CA LEU A 175 8.21 11.23 -8.56
C LEU A 175 6.86 10.79 -7.99
N MET A 176 5.94 10.43 -8.87
CA MET A 176 4.58 9.99 -8.53
C MET A 176 4.15 8.91 -9.51
N GLU A 177 3.38 7.95 -9.05
CA GLU A 177 2.71 6.95 -9.88
C GLU A 177 1.32 6.72 -9.35
N THR A 178 0.39 6.19 -10.15
CA THR A 178 -0.97 5.96 -9.63
C THR A 178 -1.05 4.67 -8.82
N ALA A 179 -1.85 4.66 -7.76
CA ALA A 179 -2.26 3.42 -7.08
C ALA A 179 -3.32 2.62 -7.87
N HIS A 180 -3.60 3.00 -9.13
CA HIS A 180 -4.70 2.50 -9.95
C HIS A 180 -4.24 1.93 -11.29
N PRO A 181 -3.37 0.90 -11.27
CA PRO A 181 -2.98 0.22 -12.49
C PRO A 181 -4.16 -0.51 -13.15
N MET A 182 -3.97 -0.90 -14.40
CA MET A 182 -4.96 -1.61 -15.21
C MET A 182 -4.38 -2.87 -15.85
N TYR A 183 -5.17 -3.95 -15.87
CA TYR A 183 -4.81 -5.14 -16.65
C TYR A 183 -4.97 -4.90 -18.15
N SER A 184 -4.07 -5.47 -18.93
CA SER A 184 -4.20 -5.56 -20.39
C SER A 184 -5.46 -6.36 -20.76
N GLN A 185 -6.45 -5.71 -21.37
CA GLN A 185 -7.68 -6.38 -21.81
C GLN A 185 -7.41 -7.47 -22.85
N ALA A 186 -6.46 -7.27 -23.75
CA ALA A 186 -6.10 -8.23 -24.80
C ALA A 186 -5.47 -9.50 -24.23
N LYS A 187 -4.61 -9.38 -23.21
CA LYS A 187 -3.94 -10.54 -22.59
C LYS A 187 -4.77 -11.21 -21.50
N MET A 188 -5.67 -10.47 -20.83
CA MET A 188 -6.64 -11.07 -19.90
C MET A 188 -7.54 -12.11 -20.56
N ALA A 189 -7.83 -11.94 -21.85
CA ALA A 189 -8.65 -12.87 -22.64
C ALA A 189 -7.86 -14.06 -23.22
N ALA A 190 -6.52 -14.02 -23.17
CA ALA A 190 -5.68 -15.07 -23.69
C ALA A 190 -5.68 -16.27 -22.73
N VAL A 191 -6.47 -17.29 -23.05
CA VAL A 191 -6.54 -18.55 -22.30
C VAL A 191 -5.23 -19.32 -22.49
N GLY A 192 -4.31 -19.28 -21.52
CA GLY A 192 -3.04 -19.99 -21.67
C GLY A 192 -1.98 -19.89 -20.57
N GLY A 193 -2.21 -19.17 -19.47
CA GLY A 193 -1.22 -19.06 -18.40
C GLY A 193 -0.03 -18.15 -18.73
N GLU A 194 -0.11 -17.36 -19.80
CA GLU A 194 0.79 -16.22 -19.99
C GLU A 194 0.47 -15.13 -18.95
N GLY A 195 1.51 -14.42 -18.48
CA GLY A 195 1.35 -13.33 -17.53
C GLY A 195 0.43 -12.24 -18.07
N VAL A 196 -0.36 -11.63 -17.18
CA VAL A 196 -1.18 -10.47 -17.54
C VAL A 196 -0.32 -9.22 -17.42
N ASP A 197 -0.11 -8.55 -18.54
CA ASP A 197 0.54 -7.23 -18.53
C ASP A 197 -0.32 -6.26 -17.72
N THR A 198 0.34 -5.45 -16.90
CA THR A 198 -0.28 -4.38 -16.14
C THR A 198 0.27 -3.05 -16.65
N TYR A 199 -0.61 -2.09 -16.92
CA TYR A 199 -0.27 -0.73 -17.28
C TYR A 199 -0.48 0.20 -16.07
N ASN A 200 0.43 1.15 -15.89
CA ASN A 200 0.29 2.23 -14.92
C ASN A 200 0.79 3.54 -15.56
N VAL A 201 0.46 4.67 -14.93
CA VAL A 201 0.96 5.99 -15.31
C VAL A 201 1.84 6.51 -14.19
N ALA A 202 3.00 7.05 -14.54
CA ALA A 202 3.95 7.66 -13.64
C ALA A 202 4.44 9.01 -14.19
N VAL A 203 4.81 9.90 -13.28
CA VAL A 203 5.45 11.18 -13.55
C VAL A 203 6.92 11.04 -13.21
N GLU A 204 7.77 11.20 -14.23
CA GLU A 204 9.22 11.17 -14.10
C GLU A 204 9.80 12.58 -14.18
N LEU A 205 10.71 12.89 -13.27
CA LEU A 205 11.63 14.02 -13.43
C LEU A 205 12.84 13.53 -14.23
N GLY A 206 12.78 13.74 -15.55
CA GLY A 206 13.88 13.45 -16.46
C GLY A 206 15.01 14.47 -16.36
N LEU A 207 16.26 14.02 -16.47
CA LEU A 207 17.44 14.90 -16.48
C LEU A 207 17.66 15.62 -17.82
N GLN A 208 16.88 15.28 -18.86
CA GLN A 208 17.05 15.80 -20.23
C GLN A 208 16.05 16.90 -20.61
N GLY A 209 15.19 17.34 -19.68
CA GLY A 209 14.15 18.34 -19.97
C GLY A 209 13.13 17.86 -21.01
N PRO A 210 12.07 18.65 -21.28
CA PRO A 210 11.19 18.37 -22.41
C PRO A 210 11.99 18.53 -23.72
N SER A 211 12.08 17.47 -24.51
CA SER A 211 12.49 17.58 -25.91
C SER A 211 11.24 17.82 -26.75
N VAL A 212 11.19 18.98 -27.40
CA VAL A 212 10.23 19.33 -28.45
C VAL A 212 10.83 19.02 -29.81
#